data_AF-A0A2E3Y8D7-F1
#
_entry.id   AF-A0A2E3Y8D7-F1
#
_cell.length_a   1.000
_cell.length_b   1.000
_cell.length_c   1.000
_cell.angle_alpha   90.00
_cell.angle_beta   90.00
_cell.angle_gamma   90.00
#
_symmetry.space_group_name_H-M   'P 1'
#
loop_
_entity.id
_entity.type
_entity.pdbx_description
1 polymer ?
#
loop_
_entity_poly.entity_id
_entity_poly.type
_entity_poly.pdbx_seq_one_letter_code
_entity_poly.pdbx_strand_id
1 'polypeptide(L)'
;MTHALGSRSLDSFRDPVPQVADPQRQSNDKQISGDSAQISHTGEVIESSTAQLVAESVRLHGAPAFGQFVRIETEPMPILGVVHNAQTQSLEANRRPSAYGKSEEELRLEQPQIFELLRTHFDVFVLGYLDGAYPVLAYPPQPARIHSFVYLCDAPQVEAVTANDQLLRSLLDAPGLPTDELLLATLCYALEARDPAHQQAYVLRTGKELSRLLRDDYDRLSAIVRRLKERQSTQVEQTQVAR
;
A
#
# COMPACT_ATOMS: atom_id res chain seq x y z
N MET A 1 -31.97 19.29 -54.31
CA MET A 1 -31.99 17.95 -53.70
C MET A 1 -31.30 18.05 -52.35
N THR A 2 -32.09 18.13 -51.29
CA THR A 2 -31.68 18.30 -49.90
C THR A 2 -31.63 16.93 -49.23
N HIS A 3 -30.47 16.50 -48.72
CA HIS A 3 -30.38 15.33 -47.83
C HIS A 3 -30.00 15.76 -46.43
N ALA A 4 -30.85 15.37 -45.48
CA ALA A 4 -30.80 15.65 -44.06
C ALA A 4 -29.92 14.65 -43.30
N LEU A 5 -29.40 15.11 -42.16
CA LEU A 5 -28.67 14.33 -41.16
C LEU A 5 -29.55 13.23 -40.53
N GLY A 6 -28.95 12.08 -40.25
CA GLY A 6 -29.54 11.02 -39.43
C GLY A 6 -28.59 10.62 -38.29
N SER A 7 -28.96 10.99 -37.07
CA SER A 7 -28.39 10.50 -35.81
C SER A 7 -28.76 9.03 -35.58
N ARG A 8 -27.80 8.16 -35.25
CA ARG A 8 -28.08 6.80 -34.78
C ARG A 8 -27.72 6.66 -33.30
N SER A 9 -28.74 6.32 -32.51
CA SER A 9 -28.69 6.08 -31.05
C SER A 9 -28.00 4.76 -30.72
N LEU A 10 -27.35 4.70 -29.55
CA LEU A 10 -26.50 3.63 -29.02
C LEU A 10 -27.24 2.62 -28.12
N ASP A 11 -28.52 2.32 -28.39
CA ASP A 11 -29.38 1.53 -27.50
C ASP A 11 -29.53 0.04 -27.85
N SER A 12 -28.64 -0.55 -28.65
CA SER A 12 -28.84 -1.91 -29.18
C SER A 12 -27.96 -3.01 -28.58
N PHE A 13 -27.70 -2.99 -27.26
CA PHE A 13 -27.04 -4.12 -26.58
C PHE A 13 -27.47 -4.28 -25.12
N ARG A 14 -28.73 -4.67 -24.88
CA ARG A 14 -29.17 -5.34 -23.63
C ARG A 14 -30.31 -6.30 -23.93
N ASP A 15 -30.00 -7.60 -23.98
CA ASP A 15 -31.02 -8.65 -23.85
C ASP A 15 -31.12 -9.10 -22.37
N PRO A 16 -32.33 -9.37 -21.85
CA PRO A 16 -32.55 -9.75 -20.45
C PRO A 16 -32.40 -11.26 -20.22
N VAL A 17 -31.79 -11.67 -19.11
CA VAL A 17 -31.71 -13.07 -18.67
C VAL A 17 -32.92 -13.40 -17.75
N PRO A 18 -33.57 -14.58 -17.87
CA PRO A 18 -34.83 -14.88 -17.18
C PRO A 18 -34.65 -15.28 -15.71
N GLN A 19 -35.61 -14.89 -14.87
CA GLN A 19 -35.78 -15.36 -13.50
C GLN A 19 -36.35 -16.78 -13.49
N VAL A 20 -35.74 -17.68 -12.70
CA VAL A 20 -36.34 -18.96 -12.31
C VAL A 20 -36.33 -19.03 -10.79
N ALA A 21 -37.52 -19.21 -10.21
CA ALA A 21 -37.74 -19.54 -8.81
C ALA A 21 -38.27 -20.99 -8.75
N ASP A 22 -37.78 -21.81 -7.81
CA ASP A 22 -38.61 -22.74 -7.02
C ASP A 22 -37.82 -23.48 -5.91
N PRO A 23 -38.48 -24.13 -4.92
CA PRO A 23 -38.20 -23.96 -3.49
C PRO A 23 -37.91 -25.28 -2.73
N GLN A 24 -37.77 -25.18 -1.40
CA GLN A 24 -37.59 -26.22 -0.34
C GLN A 24 -36.14 -26.45 0.11
N ARG A 25 -35.67 -25.74 1.15
CA ARG A 25 -35.66 -26.11 2.59
C ARG A 25 -35.13 -27.52 2.89
N GLN A 26 -33.95 -27.59 3.51
CA GLN A 26 -33.83 -28.22 4.83
C GLN A 26 -32.59 -27.75 5.59
N SER A 27 -32.86 -27.42 6.85
CA SER A 27 -31.99 -27.11 7.97
C SER A 27 -30.87 -28.12 8.16
N ASN A 28 -29.66 -27.60 8.41
CA ASN A 28 -28.72 -28.27 9.30
C ASN A 28 -27.91 -27.22 10.04
N ASP A 29 -28.31 -26.99 11.29
CA ASP A 29 -27.45 -26.42 12.32
C ASP A 29 -26.20 -27.28 12.43
N LYS A 30 -25.06 -26.72 12.06
CA LYS A 30 -23.78 -27.18 12.54
C LYS A 30 -22.94 -25.96 12.84
N GLN A 31 -22.82 -25.67 14.14
CA GLN A 31 -21.78 -24.83 14.71
C GLN A 31 -20.47 -25.08 13.99
N ILE A 32 -20.01 -24.07 13.26
CA ILE A 32 -18.62 -23.91 12.90
C ILE A 32 -18.13 -22.74 13.74
N SER A 33 -17.82 -23.05 15.00
CA SER A 33 -16.75 -22.38 15.72
C SER A 33 -15.46 -22.60 14.92
N GLY A 34 -15.08 -21.58 14.17
CA GLY A 34 -13.85 -21.54 13.39
C GLY A 34 -13.25 -20.17 13.53
N ASP A 35 -12.15 -20.11 14.27
CA ASP A 35 -11.24 -18.99 14.48
C ASP A 35 -11.13 -18.14 13.20
N SER A 36 -11.87 -17.04 13.15
CA SER A 36 -11.71 -16.05 12.09
C SER A 36 -10.39 -15.38 12.44
N ALA A 37 -9.31 -15.71 11.73
CA ALA A 37 -8.11 -14.90 11.74
C ALA A 37 -8.55 -13.47 11.41
N GLN A 38 -8.77 -12.66 12.45
CA GLN A 38 -9.29 -11.32 12.34
C GLN A 38 -8.27 -10.57 11.50
N ILE A 39 -8.62 -10.29 10.24
CA ILE A 39 -7.81 -9.45 9.37
C ILE A 39 -7.83 -8.06 10.01
N SER A 40 -6.86 -7.82 10.90
CA SER A 40 -6.71 -6.54 11.57
C SER A 40 -6.18 -5.56 10.53
N HIS A 41 -6.98 -4.56 10.20
CA HIS A 41 -6.48 -3.40 9.48
C HIS A 41 -5.35 -2.74 10.29
N THR A 42 -4.43 -2.10 9.59
CA THR A 42 -3.30 -1.37 10.21
C THR A 42 -3.63 0.09 10.47
N GLY A 43 -4.64 0.61 9.78
CA GLY A 43 -5.14 1.96 9.99
C GLY A 43 -6.45 2.25 9.27
N GLU A 44 -6.85 3.51 9.34
CA GLU A 44 -8.10 4.03 8.79
C GLU A 44 -7.84 5.38 8.12
N VAL A 45 -8.35 5.57 6.89
CA VAL A 45 -8.12 6.77 6.09
C VAL A 45 -8.79 7.99 6.74
N ILE A 46 -8.02 9.06 6.96
CA ILE A 46 -8.49 10.33 7.54
C ILE A 46 -8.38 11.51 6.57
N GLU A 47 -7.50 11.41 5.56
CA GLU A 47 -7.40 12.37 4.46
C GLU A 47 -7.13 11.61 3.16
N SER A 48 -7.68 12.08 2.03
CA SER A 48 -7.47 11.38 0.75
C SER A 48 -7.51 12.28 -0.48
N SER A 49 -6.69 11.93 -1.46
CA SER A 49 -6.68 12.42 -2.83
C SER A 49 -6.41 11.24 -3.79
N THR A 50 -6.45 11.48 -5.09
CA THR A 50 -6.12 10.43 -6.08
C THR A 50 -4.64 10.04 -6.09
N ALA A 51 -3.76 10.90 -5.56
CA ALA A 51 -2.31 10.69 -5.58
C ALA A 51 -1.74 10.25 -4.23
N GLN A 52 -2.36 10.68 -3.13
CA GLN A 52 -1.88 10.43 -1.76
C GLN A 52 -3.05 10.36 -0.77
N LEU A 53 -2.82 9.70 0.35
CA LEU A 53 -3.75 9.68 1.48
C LEU A 53 -3.00 9.63 2.80
N VAL A 54 -3.69 10.01 3.87
CA VAL A 54 -3.21 9.89 5.26
C VAL A 54 -4.14 8.95 6.00
N ALA A 55 -3.57 8.01 6.74
CA ALA A 55 -4.31 7.10 7.58
C ALA A 55 -3.84 7.15 9.03
N GLU A 56 -4.78 6.99 9.96
CA GLU A 56 -4.50 6.83 11.38
C GLU A 56 -4.28 5.36 11.71
N SER A 57 -3.16 5.08 12.38
CA SER A 57 -2.83 3.72 12.82
C SER A 57 -3.75 3.29 13.95
N VAL A 58 -4.12 2.00 13.95
CA VAL A 58 -4.91 1.38 15.02
C VAL A 58 -4.19 1.42 16.36
N ARG A 59 -2.85 1.44 16.35
CA ARG A 59 -2.03 1.44 17.57
C ARG A 59 -1.10 2.64 17.56
N LEU A 60 -0.90 3.24 18.73
CA LEU A 60 0.15 4.24 18.89
C LEU A 60 1.51 3.59 18.57
N HIS A 61 2.31 4.28 17.75
CA HIS A 61 3.57 3.80 17.18
C HIS A 61 3.43 2.54 16.29
N GLY A 62 2.22 2.20 15.84
CA GLY A 62 1.92 1.01 15.05
C GLY A 62 1.71 1.28 13.55
N ALA A 63 2.24 2.37 13.01
CA ALA A 63 2.20 2.61 11.56
C ALA A 63 2.97 1.51 10.81
N PRO A 64 2.53 1.12 9.59
CA PRO A 64 3.35 0.32 8.70
C PRO A 64 4.72 0.96 8.48
N ALA A 65 5.72 0.11 8.24
CA ALA A 65 7.07 0.58 7.98
C ALA A 65 7.16 1.31 6.64
N PHE A 66 8.08 2.27 6.58
CA PHE A 66 8.39 3.02 5.36
C PHE A 66 8.75 2.08 4.20
N GLY A 67 8.14 2.28 3.05
CA GLY A 67 8.29 1.44 1.86
C GLY A 67 7.37 0.22 1.81
N GLN A 68 6.61 -0.08 2.86
CA GLN A 68 5.65 -1.19 2.84
C GLN A 68 4.45 -0.88 1.94
N PHE A 69 3.99 -1.93 1.25
CA PHE A 69 2.80 -1.89 0.43
C PHE A 69 1.55 -2.03 1.28
N VAL A 70 0.55 -1.22 0.96
CA VAL A 70 -0.75 -1.24 1.61
C VAL A 70 -1.88 -1.29 0.59
N ARG A 71 -2.97 -1.93 1.00
CA ARG A 71 -4.23 -2.04 0.27
C ARG A 71 -5.32 -1.34 1.06
N ILE A 72 -6.03 -0.43 0.40
CA ILE A 72 -7.11 0.36 1.00
C ILE A 72 -8.43 -0.19 0.50
N GLU A 73 -9.26 -0.67 1.42
CA GLU A 73 -10.58 -1.22 1.13
C GLU A 73 -11.57 -0.08 0.91
N THR A 74 -11.80 0.25 -0.36
CA THR A 74 -12.66 1.37 -0.75
C THR A 74 -13.43 1.02 -2.03
N GLU A 75 -14.55 1.70 -2.24
CA GLU A 75 -15.39 1.54 -3.43
C GLU A 75 -15.11 2.65 -4.46
N PRO A 76 -15.21 2.36 -5.77
CA PRO A 76 -15.70 1.12 -6.36
C PRO A 76 -14.65 -0.01 -6.38
N MET A 77 -13.39 0.31 -6.11
CA MET A 77 -12.29 -0.61 -6.26
C MET A 77 -11.18 -0.34 -5.24
N PRO A 78 -10.54 -1.38 -4.68
CA PRO A 78 -9.48 -1.19 -3.71
C PRO A 78 -8.30 -0.42 -4.31
N ILE A 79 -7.71 0.45 -3.50
CA ILE A 79 -6.54 1.25 -3.88
C ILE A 79 -5.28 0.56 -3.35
N LEU A 80 -4.19 0.65 -4.12
CA LEU A 80 -2.87 0.17 -3.77
C LEU A 80 -1.94 1.35 -3.55
N GLY A 81 -1.13 1.27 -2.52
CA GLY A 81 -0.18 2.32 -2.20
C GLY A 81 1.06 1.83 -1.49
N VAL A 82 1.97 2.75 -1.23
CA VAL A 82 3.18 2.53 -0.45
C VAL A 82 3.30 3.58 0.65
N VAL A 83 3.64 3.16 1.86
CA VAL A 83 3.87 4.09 2.97
C VAL A 83 5.17 4.84 2.75
N HIS A 84 5.13 6.18 2.79
CA HIS A 84 6.32 7.02 2.59
C HIS A 84 6.60 7.97 3.75
N ASN A 85 5.80 7.94 4.81
CA ASN A 85 6.03 8.70 6.03
C ASN A 85 5.20 8.11 7.17
N ALA A 86 5.69 8.24 8.40
CA ALA A 86 4.94 7.92 9.60
C ALA A 86 5.31 8.92 10.70
N GLN A 87 4.30 9.44 11.39
CA GLN A 87 4.44 10.49 12.38
C GLN A 87 3.60 10.17 13.60
N THR A 88 4.13 10.42 14.79
CA THR A 88 3.34 10.41 16.03
C THR A 88 3.33 11.81 16.61
N GLN A 89 2.14 12.35 16.78
CA GLN A 89 1.92 13.74 17.16
C GLN A 89 0.78 13.87 18.16
N SER A 90 0.61 15.07 18.70
CA SER A 90 -0.54 15.36 19.54
C SER A 90 -1.83 15.35 18.72
N LEU A 91 -2.91 14.87 19.32
CA LEU A 91 -4.26 14.98 18.80
C LEU A 91 -4.66 16.45 18.55
N GLU A 92 -4.15 17.38 19.38
CA GLU A 92 -4.36 18.81 19.18
C GLU A 92 -3.25 19.38 18.29
N ALA A 93 -3.60 19.84 17.08
CA ALA A 93 -2.66 20.34 16.07
C ALA A 93 -1.70 21.46 16.57
N ASN A 94 -2.11 22.24 17.56
CA ASN A 94 -1.33 23.36 18.12
C ASN A 94 -0.53 22.96 19.37
N ARG A 95 -0.52 21.68 19.77
CA ARG A 95 0.25 21.20 20.92
C ARG A 95 1.41 20.31 20.49
N ARG A 96 2.52 20.49 21.19
CA ARG A 96 3.67 19.58 21.10
C ARG A 96 3.78 18.77 22.39
N PRO A 97 3.98 17.45 22.30
CA PRO A 97 4.30 16.64 23.47
C PRO A 97 5.54 17.18 24.16
N SER A 98 5.53 17.20 25.50
CA SER A 98 6.67 17.64 26.31
C SER A 98 7.57 16.45 26.64
N ALA A 99 8.89 16.69 26.73
CA ALA A 99 9.83 15.68 27.19
C ALA A 99 9.75 15.57 28.72
N TYR A 100 9.44 14.37 29.22
CA TYR A 100 9.32 14.11 30.67
C TYR A 100 10.59 13.52 31.29
N GLY A 101 11.57 13.09 30.48
CA GLY A 101 12.80 12.47 30.97
C GLY A 101 12.59 11.12 31.65
N LYS A 102 11.51 10.41 31.30
CA LYS A 102 11.10 9.12 31.85
C LYS A 102 10.96 8.09 30.73
N SER A 103 11.10 6.83 31.07
CA SER A 103 10.79 5.72 30.17
C SER A 103 9.29 5.65 29.86
N GLU A 104 8.91 4.98 28.77
CA GLU A 104 7.50 4.78 28.43
C GLU A 104 6.75 4.01 29.52
N GLU A 105 7.40 3.02 30.13
CA GLU A 105 6.85 2.20 31.21
C GLU A 105 6.51 3.06 32.45
N GLU A 106 7.45 3.90 32.89
CA GLU A 106 7.23 4.86 33.98
C GLU A 106 6.08 5.84 33.65
N LEU A 107 6.05 6.36 32.42
CA LEU A 107 4.98 7.27 31.99
C LEU A 107 3.61 6.60 31.95
N ARG A 108 3.52 5.32 31.57
CA ARG A 108 2.25 4.58 31.60
C ARG A 108 1.73 4.36 33.01
N LEU A 109 2.61 4.19 33.98
CA LEU A 109 2.22 4.04 35.38
C LEU A 109 1.81 5.37 36.00
N GLU A 110 2.58 6.43 35.75
CA GLU A 110 2.37 7.72 36.41
C GLU A 110 1.40 8.66 35.69
N GLN A 111 1.39 8.65 34.36
CA GLN A 111 0.62 9.59 33.53
C GLN A 111 0.05 8.90 32.26
N PRO A 112 -0.76 7.83 32.38
CA PRO A 112 -1.28 7.09 31.23
C PRO A 112 -2.08 7.96 30.24
N GLN A 113 -2.74 9.00 30.73
CA GLN A 113 -3.55 9.92 29.92
C GLN A 113 -2.76 10.63 28.81
N ILE A 114 -1.43 10.76 28.92
CA ILE A 114 -0.64 11.42 27.87
C ILE A 114 -0.71 10.65 26.55
N PHE A 115 -0.83 9.32 26.61
CA PHE A 115 -0.87 8.47 25.41
C PHE A 115 -2.20 8.58 24.68
N GLU A 116 -3.29 8.92 25.39
CA GLU A 116 -4.61 9.18 24.78
C GLU A 116 -4.62 10.46 23.95
N LEU A 117 -3.71 11.39 24.25
CA LEU A 117 -3.51 12.66 23.55
C LEU A 117 -2.60 12.54 22.33
N LEU A 118 -2.10 11.35 22.02
CA LEU A 118 -1.22 11.11 20.88
C LEU A 118 -1.93 10.29 19.81
N ARG A 119 -1.57 10.56 18.56
CA ARG A 119 -2.00 9.80 17.39
C ARG A 119 -0.81 9.50 16.50
N THR A 120 -0.83 8.32 15.91
CA THR A 120 0.15 7.91 14.90
C THR A 120 -0.54 7.92 13.55
N HIS A 121 -0.06 8.77 12.65
CA HIS A 121 -0.53 8.86 11.27
C HIS A 121 0.57 8.35 10.33
N PHE A 122 0.17 7.86 9.16
CA PHE A 122 1.10 7.49 8.11
C PHE A 122 0.58 7.90 6.75
N ASP A 123 1.51 8.34 5.90
CA ASP A 123 1.21 8.87 4.59
C ASP A 123 1.49 7.80 3.54
N VAL A 124 0.55 7.66 2.62
CA VAL A 124 0.56 6.65 1.57
C VAL A 124 0.56 7.33 0.22
N PHE A 125 1.54 6.95 -0.60
CA PHE A 125 1.58 7.32 -2.00
C PHE A 125 0.76 6.30 -2.79
N VAL A 126 -0.21 6.78 -3.55
CA VAL A 126 -1.10 5.93 -4.34
C VAL A 126 -0.35 5.44 -5.58
N LEU A 127 -0.17 4.13 -5.67
CA LEU A 127 0.44 3.46 -6.82
C LEU A 127 -0.60 3.16 -7.90
N GLY A 128 -1.83 2.87 -7.47
CA GLY A 128 -2.97 2.69 -8.35
C GLY A 128 -4.09 1.92 -7.67
N TYR A 129 -4.74 1.02 -8.39
CA TYR A 129 -5.92 0.31 -7.89
C TYR A 129 -5.99 -1.14 -8.39
N LEU A 130 -6.88 -1.92 -7.78
CA LEU A 130 -7.20 -3.28 -8.22
C LEU A 130 -8.42 -3.28 -9.15
N ASP A 131 -8.24 -3.73 -10.39
CA ASP A 131 -9.35 -4.08 -11.28
C ASP A 131 -9.61 -5.59 -11.18
N GLY A 132 -10.60 -5.96 -10.36
CA GLY A 132 -10.77 -7.33 -9.91
C GLY A 132 -9.55 -7.81 -9.12
N ALA A 133 -8.81 -8.78 -9.66
CA ALA A 133 -7.59 -9.30 -9.05
C ALA A 133 -6.29 -8.67 -9.61
N TYR A 134 -6.40 -7.80 -10.62
CA TYR A 134 -5.23 -7.31 -11.35
C TYR A 134 -4.85 -5.90 -10.91
N PRO A 135 -3.58 -5.66 -10.54
CA PRO A 135 -3.12 -4.33 -10.21
C PRO A 135 -2.98 -3.46 -11.46
N VAL A 136 -3.62 -2.29 -11.43
CA VAL A 136 -3.50 -1.24 -12.44
C VAL A 136 -2.66 -0.10 -11.84
N LEU A 137 -1.46 0.11 -12.38
CA LEU A 137 -0.53 1.15 -11.93
C LEU A 137 -0.83 2.51 -12.59
N ALA A 138 -1.99 3.06 -12.24
CA ALA A 138 -2.45 4.39 -12.62
C ALA A 138 -3.33 4.94 -11.48
N TYR A 139 -3.39 6.27 -11.33
CA TYR A 139 -4.24 6.85 -10.28
C TYR A 139 -5.69 6.38 -10.40
N PRO A 140 -6.35 6.08 -9.27
CA PRO A 140 -7.74 5.67 -9.25
C PRO A 140 -8.63 6.82 -9.76
N PRO A 141 -9.78 6.48 -10.38
CA PRO A 141 -10.71 7.49 -10.91
C PRO A 141 -11.34 8.37 -9.81
N GLN A 142 -11.32 7.90 -8.55
CA GLN A 142 -11.77 8.62 -7.37
C GLN A 142 -10.79 8.37 -6.21
N PRO A 143 -10.62 9.34 -5.28
CA PRO A 143 -9.83 9.13 -4.08
C PRO A 143 -10.46 8.05 -3.18
N ALA A 144 -9.70 7.56 -2.20
CA ALA A 144 -10.26 6.67 -1.20
C ALA A 144 -11.32 7.41 -0.37
N ARG A 145 -12.37 6.70 0.04
CA ARG A 145 -13.31 7.25 1.03
C ARG A 145 -12.61 7.42 2.37
N ILE A 146 -12.93 8.52 3.06
CA ILE A 146 -12.59 8.65 4.49
C ILE A 146 -13.24 7.49 5.24
N HIS A 147 -12.57 7.01 6.28
CA HIS A 147 -12.94 5.81 7.06
C HIS A 147 -12.81 4.48 6.32
N SER A 148 -12.21 4.46 5.12
CA SER A 148 -11.76 3.21 4.50
C SER A 148 -10.62 2.60 5.31
N PHE A 149 -10.66 1.29 5.50
CA PHE A 149 -9.60 0.57 6.22
C PHE A 149 -8.39 0.30 5.35
N VAL A 150 -7.21 0.39 5.96
CA VAL A 150 -5.91 0.11 5.34
C VAL A 150 -5.39 -1.22 5.85
N TYR A 151 -4.92 -2.07 4.93
CA TYR A 151 -4.34 -3.38 5.22
C TYR A 151 -2.92 -3.46 4.65
N LEU A 152 -2.04 -4.25 5.27
CA LEU A 152 -0.78 -4.62 4.65
C LEU A 152 -1.04 -5.52 3.45
N CYS A 153 -0.31 -5.31 2.36
CA CYS A 153 -0.31 -6.27 1.26
C CYS A 153 0.43 -7.55 1.68
N ASP A 154 -0.13 -8.71 1.31
CA ASP A 154 0.57 -9.98 1.43
C ASP A 154 1.62 -10.18 0.33
N ALA A 155 2.44 -11.23 0.46
CA ALA A 155 3.49 -11.52 -0.51
C ALA A 155 2.97 -11.67 -1.97
N PRO A 156 1.87 -12.42 -2.24
CA PRO A 156 1.26 -12.48 -3.57
C PRO A 156 0.84 -11.11 -4.11
N GLN A 157 0.24 -10.25 -3.28
CA GLN A 157 -0.17 -8.90 -3.69
C GLN A 157 1.04 -8.02 -4.01
N VAL A 158 2.08 -8.05 -3.18
CA VAL A 158 3.34 -7.32 -3.43
C VAL A 158 3.99 -7.82 -4.73
N GLU A 159 4.05 -9.12 -4.93
CA GLU A 159 4.58 -9.73 -6.15
C GLU A 159 3.80 -9.30 -7.40
N ALA A 160 2.46 -9.27 -7.33
CA ALA A 160 1.60 -8.84 -8.44
C ALA A 160 1.80 -7.36 -8.78
N VAL A 161 1.81 -6.46 -7.78
CA VAL A 161 2.01 -5.02 -7.97
C VAL A 161 3.39 -4.72 -8.55
N THR A 162 4.39 -5.48 -8.12
CA THR A 162 5.79 -5.31 -8.55
C THR A 162 6.15 -6.14 -9.79
N ALA A 163 5.19 -6.85 -10.39
CA ALA A 163 5.43 -7.56 -11.65
C ALA A 163 5.65 -6.59 -12.83
N ASN A 164 5.08 -5.39 -12.75
CA ASN A 164 5.18 -4.35 -13.76
C ASN A 164 6.17 -3.26 -13.31
N ASP A 165 7.18 -2.97 -14.13
CA ASP A 165 8.21 -1.98 -13.80
C ASP A 165 7.72 -0.52 -13.91
N GLN A 166 6.48 -0.29 -14.35
CA GLN A 166 5.82 1.03 -14.31
C GLN A 166 5.84 1.64 -12.90
N LEU A 167 5.85 0.81 -11.85
CA LEU A 167 6.03 1.23 -10.46
C LEU A 167 7.25 2.14 -10.27
N LEU A 168 8.37 1.80 -10.93
CA LEU A 168 9.62 2.55 -10.79
C LEU A 168 9.46 3.97 -11.32
N ARG A 169 8.75 4.13 -12.45
CA ARG A 169 8.42 5.45 -13.01
C ARG A 169 7.52 6.22 -12.07
N SER A 170 6.45 5.59 -11.57
CA SER A 170 5.52 6.23 -10.65
C SER A 170 6.22 6.78 -9.40
N LEU A 171 7.20 6.08 -8.85
CA LEU A 171 7.98 6.56 -7.71
C LEU A 171 8.99 7.65 -8.09
N LEU A 172 9.70 7.48 -9.21
CA LEU A 172 10.72 8.42 -9.67
C LEU A 172 10.15 9.79 -10.07
N ASP A 173 8.95 9.79 -10.64
CA ASP A 173 8.27 10.99 -11.16
C ASP A 173 7.39 11.68 -10.09
N ALA A 174 7.22 11.08 -8.90
CA ALA A 174 6.34 11.59 -7.86
C ALA A 174 6.94 12.83 -7.15
N PRO A 175 6.31 14.01 -7.25
CA PRO A 175 6.82 15.21 -6.61
C PRO A 175 6.69 15.13 -5.08
N GLY A 176 7.70 15.63 -4.36
CA GLY A 176 7.68 15.78 -2.91
C GLY A 176 7.91 14.50 -2.11
N LEU A 177 8.16 13.35 -2.76
CA LEU A 177 8.52 12.12 -2.07
C LEU A 177 10.02 12.05 -1.77
N PRO A 178 10.44 11.37 -0.69
CA PRO A 178 11.82 10.97 -0.48
C PRO A 178 12.20 9.82 -1.44
N THR A 179 12.23 10.13 -2.74
CA THR A 179 12.16 9.16 -3.85
C THR A 179 13.20 8.04 -3.75
N ASP A 180 14.47 8.35 -3.48
CA ASP A 180 15.52 7.32 -3.48
C ASP A 180 15.39 6.36 -2.31
N GLU A 181 15.06 6.87 -1.11
CA GLU A 181 14.82 6.02 0.06
C GLU A 181 13.59 5.17 -0.15
N LEU A 182 12.51 5.76 -0.66
CA LEU A 182 11.25 5.07 -0.90
C LEU A 182 11.46 3.95 -1.92
N LEU A 183 12.09 4.28 -3.05
CA LEU A 183 12.43 3.31 -4.08
C LEU A 183 13.25 2.15 -3.51
N LEU A 184 14.31 2.43 -2.73
CA LEU A 184 15.13 1.39 -2.11
C LEU A 184 14.31 0.49 -1.18
N ALA A 185 13.51 1.07 -0.29
CA ALA A 185 12.69 0.32 0.66
C ALA A 185 11.63 -0.53 -0.04
N THR A 186 10.93 0.04 -1.01
CA THR A 186 9.91 -0.66 -1.81
C THR A 186 10.51 -1.83 -2.60
N LEU A 187 11.72 -1.66 -3.15
CA LEU A 187 12.41 -2.75 -3.86
C LEU A 187 12.86 -3.87 -2.93
N CYS A 188 13.27 -3.57 -1.69
CA CYS A 188 13.55 -4.59 -0.68
C CYS A 188 12.30 -5.42 -0.37
N TYR A 189 11.17 -4.78 -0.06
CA TYR A 189 9.92 -5.51 0.18
C TYR A 189 9.45 -6.32 -1.03
N ALA A 190 9.62 -5.79 -2.24
CA ALA A 190 9.29 -6.50 -3.47
C ALA A 190 10.15 -7.74 -3.70
N LEU A 191 11.41 -7.72 -3.26
CA LEU A 191 12.33 -8.85 -3.35
C LEU A 191 12.03 -9.91 -2.28
N GLU A 192 11.76 -9.47 -1.05
CA GLU A 192 11.43 -10.32 0.10
C GLU A 192 10.10 -11.06 -0.10
N ALA A 193 9.13 -10.44 -0.76
CA ALA A 193 7.85 -11.05 -1.09
C ALA A 193 7.95 -12.21 -2.11
N ARG A 194 9.11 -12.40 -2.74
CA ARG A 194 9.31 -13.40 -3.80
C ARG A 194 10.04 -14.63 -3.28
N ASP A 195 9.73 -15.76 -3.89
CA ASP A 195 10.52 -16.97 -3.73
C ASP A 195 12.01 -16.72 -4.06
N PRO A 196 12.96 -17.27 -3.27
CA PRO A 196 14.39 -17.11 -3.51
C PRO A 196 14.84 -17.48 -4.94
N ALA A 197 14.16 -18.44 -5.57
CA ALA A 197 14.44 -18.84 -6.95
C ALA A 197 14.16 -17.73 -7.99
N HIS A 198 13.26 -16.79 -7.70
CA HIS A 198 12.86 -15.70 -8.59
C HIS A 198 13.51 -14.35 -8.26
N GLN A 199 14.18 -14.23 -7.11
CA GLN A 199 14.81 -12.99 -6.65
C GLN A 199 15.86 -12.46 -7.63
N GLN A 200 16.76 -13.32 -8.12
CA GLN A 200 17.81 -12.91 -9.05
C GLN A 200 17.23 -12.36 -10.37
N ALA A 201 16.18 -13.00 -10.89
CA ALA A 201 15.50 -12.55 -12.12
C ALA A 201 14.84 -11.18 -11.92
N TYR A 202 14.20 -10.97 -10.76
CA TYR A 202 13.59 -9.69 -10.41
C TYR A 202 14.63 -8.56 -10.29
N VAL A 203 15.74 -8.80 -9.61
CA VAL A 203 16.85 -7.83 -9.47
C VAL A 203 17.41 -7.44 -10.84
N LEU A 204 17.66 -8.41 -11.72
CA LEU A 204 18.18 -8.14 -13.07
C LEU A 204 17.20 -7.32 -13.91
N ARG A 205 15.91 -7.68 -13.89
CA ARG A 205 14.85 -6.96 -14.63
C ARG A 205 14.74 -5.51 -14.14
N THR A 206 14.61 -5.34 -12.83
CA THR A 206 14.47 -4.04 -12.17
C THR A 206 15.71 -3.17 -12.40
N GLY A 207 16.91 -3.75 -12.24
CA GLY A 207 18.17 -3.03 -12.45
C GLY A 207 18.34 -2.54 -13.88
N LYS A 208 17.92 -3.35 -14.88
CA LYS A 208 17.91 -2.94 -16.29
C LYS A 208 16.97 -1.78 -16.53
N GLU A 209 15.76 -1.82 -15.94
CA GLU A 209 14.80 -0.74 -16.08
C GLU A 209 15.28 0.54 -15.38
N LEU A 210 15.79 0.46 -14.14
CA LEU A 210 16.38 1.62 -13.45
C LEU A 210 17.51 2.25 -14.26
N SER A 211 18.38 1.44 -14.86
CA SER A 211 19.47 1.93 -15.72
C SER A 211 18.94 2.71 -16.93
N ARG A 212 17.77 2.32 -17.45
CA ARG A 212 17.10 3.00 -18.56
C ARG A 212 16.42 4.30 -18.13
N LEU A 213 15.79 4.30 -16.95
CA LEU A 213 15.09 5.46 -16.38
C LEU A 213 16.07 6.55 -15.92
N LEU A 214 17.20 6.14 -15.34
CA LEU A 214 18.24 7.02 -14.81
C LEU A 214 19.45 7.13 -15.74
N ARG A 215 19.28 6.89 -17.05
CA ARG A 215 20.39 6.90 -18.03
C ARG A 215 21.15 8.23 -18.08
N ASP A 216 20.45 9.32 -17.76
CA ASP A 216 20.97 10.68 -17.80
C ASP A 216 21.50 11.14 -16.42
N ASP A 217 21.39 10.28 -15.38
CA ASP A 217 21.83 10.53 -14.00
C ASP A 217 22.55 9.29 -13.43
N TYR A 218 23.77 9.08 -13.94
CA TYR A 218 24.58 7.91 -13.61
C TYR A 218 24.99 7.87 -12.13
N ASP A 219 25.25 9.03 -11.51
CA ASP A 219 25.67 9.12 -10.11
C ASP A 219 24.55 8.64 -9.18
N ARG A 220 23.31 9.06 -9.44
CA ARG A 220 22.13 8.60 -8.69
C ARG A 220 21.89 7.10 -8.89
N LEU A 221 21.97 6.60 -10.12
CA LEU A 221 21.85 5.16 -10.40
C LEU A 221 22.90 4.35 -9.63
N SER A 222 24.17 4.76 -9.71
CA SER A 222 25.29 4.12 -9.01
C SER A 222 25.06 4.08 -7.51
N ALA A 223 24.60 5.19 -6.92
CA ALA A 223 24.28 5.28 -5.50
C ALA A 223 23.16 4.32 -5.09
N ILE A 224 22.06 4.26 -5.85
CA ILE A 224 20.93 3.36 -5.58
C ILE A 224 21.38 1.89 -5.68
N VAL A 225 22.06 1.51 -6.76
CA VAL A 225 22.50 0.13 -6.99
C VAL A 225 23.49 -0.32 -5.91
N ARG A 226 24.43 0.54 -5.49
CA ARG A 226 25.36 0.23 -4.40
C ARG A 226 24.60 -0.07 -3.10
N ARG A 227 23.65 0.78 -2.73
CA ARG A 227 22.86 0.63 -1.50
C ARG A 227 21.95 -0.59 -1.50
N LEU A 228 21.38 -0.96 -2.66
CA LEU A 228 20.61 -2.21 -2.80
C LEU A 228 21.48 -3.43 -2.50
N LYS A 229 22.70 -3.47 -3.03
CA LYS A 229 23.64 -4.58 -2.80
C LYS A 229 24.02 -4.70 -1.32
N GLU A 230 24.34 -3.57 -0.69
CA GLU A 230 24.69 -3.51 0.74
C GLU A 230 23.55 -4.05 1.62
N ARG A 231 22.30 -3.61 1.38
CA ARG A 231 21.14 -4.10 2.14
C ARG A 231 20.89 -5.60 1.98
N GLN A 232 21.12 -6.15 0.78
CA GLN A 232 21.01 -7.58 0.54
C GLN A 232 22.08 -8.38 1.29
N SER A 233 23.32 -7.90 1.34
CA SER A 233 24.40 -8.57 2.07
C SER A 233 24.12 -8.65 3.58
N THR A 234 23.60 -7.58 4.18
CA THR A 234 23.27 -7.54 5.62
C THR A 234 22.10 -8.47 5.98
N GLN A 235 21.11 -8.63 5.10
CA GLN A 235 19.97 -9.53 5.35
C GLN A 235 20.35 -11.02 5.33
N VAL A 236 21.30 -11.41 4.48
CA VAL A 236 21.81 -12.79 4.43
C VAL A 236 22.55 -13.16 5.72
N GLU A 237 23.34 -12.24 6.26
CA GLU A 237 24.05 -12.44 7.53
C GLU A 237 23.10 -12.56 8.73
N GLN A 238 22.08 -11.69 8.82
CA GLN A 238 21.09 -11.74 9.90
C GLN A 238 20.24 -13.02 9.87
N THR A 239 19.93 -13.53 8.68
CA THR A 239 19.18 -14.79 8.51
C THR A 239 20.02 -16.02 8.87
N GLN A 240 21.35 -15.94 8.75
CA GLN A 240 22.28 -17.01 9.16
C GLN A 240 22.58 -17.02 10.66
N VAL A 241 22.55 -15.88 11.35
CA VAL A 241 22.79 -15.79 12.81
C VAL A 241 21.57 -16.18 13.64
N ALA A 242 20.36 -16.14 13.04
CA ALA A 242 19.12 -16.54 13.69
C ALA A 242 18.76 -18.04 13.54
N ARG A 243 19.66 -18.85 12.97
CA ARG A 243 19.55 -20.32 12.85
C ARG A 243 20.61 -21.00 13.71
#